data_AF-A0A1H2AYS3-F1
#
_entry.id   AF-A0A1H2AYS3-F1
#
_cell.length_a   1.000
_cell.length_b   1.000
_cell.length_c   1.000
_cell.angle_alpha   90.00
_cell.angle_beta   90.00
_cell.angle_gamma   90.00
#
_symmetry.space_group_name_H-M   'P 1'
#
loop_
_entity.id
_entity.type
_entity.pdbx_description
1 polymer ?
#
loop_
_entity_poly.entity_id
_entity_poly.type
_entity_poly.pdbx_seq_one_letter_code
_entity_poly.pdbx_strand_id
1 'polypeptide(L)' 'MDAARYRAHCPDCPWTSRDFSRYSTAENAARTHADEKNHACHVIDQYGLRVTGSTVRPGEQF' A
#
# COMPACT_ATOMS: atom_id res chain seq x y z
N MET A 1 14.76 -19.01 1.30
CA MET A 1 14.33 -17.87 0.47
C MET A 1 13.22 -17.17 1.24
N ASP A 2 13.52 -16.04 1.86
CA ASP A 2 12.51 -15.21 2.52
C ASP A 2 11.49 -14.73 1.49
N ALA A 3 10.22 -15.08 1.67
CA ALA A 3 9.16 -14.65 0.78
C ALA A 3 9.05 -13.12 0.84
N ALA A 4 9.01 -12.47 -0.32
CA ALA A 4 8.78 -11.03 -0.39
C ALA A 4 7.46 -10.69 0.30
N ARG A 5 7.47 -9.71 1.21
CA ARG A 5 6.27 -9.26 1.94
C ARG A 5 6.02 -7.79 1.63
N TYR A 6 4.84 -7.50 1.10
CA TYR A 6 4.38 -6.16 0.78
C TYR A 6 3.24 -5.77 1.72
N ARG A 7 3.18 -4.50 2.12
CA ARG A 7 2.08 -3.95 2.92
C ARG A 7 1.66 -2.60 2.37
N ALA A 8 0.37 -2.33 2.36
CA ALA A 8 -0.14 -0.98 2.16
C ALA A 8 0.06 -0.17 3.45
N HIS A 9 0.53 1.06 3.30
CA HIS A 9 0.75 1.99 4.38
C HIS A 9 0.09 3.33 4.05
N CYS A 10 -0.58 3.90 5.06
CA CYS A 10 -1.18 5.22 4.98
C CYS A 10 -0.35 6.16 5.88
N PRO A 11 0.22 7.26 5.35
CA PRO A 11 0.97 8.22 6.15
C PRO A 11 0.06 9.11 7.00
N ASP A 12 -1.21 9.27 6.60
CA ASP A 12 -2.18 10.16 7.25
C ASP A 12 -2.89 9.52 8.45
N CYS A 13 -2.77 8.20 8.64
CA CYS A 13 -3.41 7.49 9.76
C CYS A 13 -2.60 6.25 10.17
N PRO A 14 -2.81 5.68 11.39
CA PRO A 14 -2.02 4.54 11.87
C PRO A 14 -2.36 3.21 11.18
N TRP A 15 -3.03 3.23 10.02
CA TRP A 15 -3.41 2.03 9.30
C TRP A 15 -2.26 1.48 8.45
N THR A 16 -2.08 0.17 8.51
CA THR A 16 -1.20 -0.59 7.62
C THR A 16 -1.84 -1.93 7.37
N SER A 17 -1.81 -2.42 6.14
CA SER A 17 -2.41 -3.71 5.81
C SER A 17 -1.61 -4.89 6.39
N ARG A 18 -2.23 -6.07 6.34
CA ARG A 18 -1.52 -7.35 6.47
C ARG A 18 -0.38 -7.48 5.45
N ASP A 19 0.55 -8.40 5.70
CA ASP A 19 1.55 -8.77 4.71
C ASP A 19 0.93 -9.56 3.55
N PHE A 20 1.40 -9.23 2.35
CA PHE A 20 1.03 -9.89 1.12
C PHE A 20 2.28 -10.41 0.43
N SER A 21 2.19 -11.62 -0.13
CA SER A 21 3.28 -12.19 -0.95
C SER A 21 3.38 -11.57 -2.35
N ARG A 22 2.44 -10.68 -2.73
CA ARG A 22 2.34 -10.04 -4.04
C ARG A 22 2.15 -8.53 -3.89
N TYR A 23 2.92 -7.77 -4.66
CA TYR A 23 2.83 -6.31 -4.69
C TYR A 23 1.43 -5.82 -5.08
N SER A 24 0.85 -6.38 -6.15
CA SER A 24 -0.46 -5.96 -6.67
C SER A 24 -1.60 -6.11 -5.66
N THR A 25 -1.51 -7.08 -4.75
CA THR A 25 -2.49 -7.22 -3.67
C THR A 25 -2.34 -6.13 -2.61
N ALA A 26 -1.11 -5.76 -2.26
CA ALA A 26 -0.84 -4.63 -1.37
C ALA A 26 -1.23 -3.30 -2.00
N GLU A 27 -0.98 -3.11 -3.30
CA GLU A 27 -1.39 -1.91 -4.03
C GLU A 27 -2.92 -1.78 -4.07
N ASN A 28 -3.64 -2.88 -4.31
CA ASN A 28 -5.10 -2.86 -4.26
C ASN A 28 -5.62 -2.52 -2.86
N ALA A 29 -4.99 -3.04 -1.80
CA ALA A 29 -5.33 -2.67 -0.43
C ALA A 29 -5.08 -1.18 -0.14
N ALA A 30 -3.95 -0.63 -0.63
CA ALA A 30 -3.65 0.80 -0.54
C ALA A 30 -4.70 1.62 -1.28
N ARG A 31 -5.15 1.17 -2.45
CA ARG A 31 -6.21 1.81 -3.24
C ARG A 31 -7.55 1.82 -2.54
N THR A 32 -7.99 0.68 -2.02
CA THR A 32 -9.26 0.59 -1.28
C THR A 32 -9.24 1.53 -0.07
N HIS A 33 -8.16 1.51 0.72
CA HIS A 33 -8.04 2.42 1.86
C HIS A 33 -7.96 3.88 1.43
N ALA A 34 -7.21 4.18 0.36
CA ALA A 34 -7.11 5.52 -0.18
C ALA A 34 -8.50 6.05 -0.55
N ASP A 35 -9.30 5.26 -1.26
CA ASP A 35 -10.66 5.62 -1.67
C ASP A 35 -11.62 5.77 -0.48
N GLU A 36 -11.59 4.83 0.47
CA GLU A 36 -12.46 4.84 1.66
C GLU A 36 -12.17 6.01 2.62
N LYS A 37 -10.89 6.39 2.76
CA LYS A 37 -10.45 7.44 3.70
C LYS A 37 -10.13 8.76 3.02
N ASN A 38 -10.11 8.79 1.70
CA ASN A 38 -9.65 9.92 0.91
C ASN A 38 -8.20 10.33 1.27
N HIS A 39 -7.33 9.34 1.50
CA HIS A 39 -5.93 9.52 1.91
C HIS A 39 -4.96 9.02 0.83
N ALA A 40 -3.77 9.61 0.74
CA ALA A 40 -2.75 9.13 -0.19
C ALA A 40 -1.95 7.97 0.42
N CYS A 41 -2.09 6.77 -0.14
CA CYS A 41 -1.42 5.58 0.38
C CYS A 41 -0.23 5.16 -0.48
N HIS A 42 0.63 4.28 0.03
CA HIS A 42 1.69 3.65 -0.74
C HIS A 42 1.98 2.23 -0.26
N VAL A 43 2.77 1.48 -1.02
CA VAL A 43 3.21 0.14 -0.63
C VAL A 43 4.60 0.21 -0.02
N ILE A 44 4.80 -0.51 1.08
CA ILE A 44 6.10 -0.76 1.70
C ILE A 44 6.47 -2.24 1.57
N ASP A 45 7.77 -2.54 1.51
CA ASP A 45 8.30 -3.91 1.52
C ASP A 45 8.55 -4.44 2.95
N GLN A 46 9.14 -5.63 3.04
CA GLN A 46 9.42 -6.35 4.29
C GLN A 46 10.39 -5.64 5.23
N TYR A 47 11.19 -4.72 4.71
CA TYR A 47 12.11 -3.86 5.45
C TYR A 47 11.48 -2.50 5.82
N GLY A 48 10.20 -2.29 5.48
CA GLY A 48 9.49 -1.02 5.71
C GLY A 48 9.87 0.08 4.73
N LEU A 49 10.60 -0.24 3.66
CA LEU A 49 10.95 0.72 2.63
C LEU A 49 9.79 0.89 1.66
N ARG A 50 9.52 2.14 1.29
CA ARG A 50 8.50 2.45 0.27
C ARG A 50 8.94 1.95 -1.10
N VAL A 51 8.07 1.19 -1.74
CA VAL A 51 8.25 0.74 -3.13
C VAL A 51 8.09 1.95 -4.05
N THR A 52 9.06 2.18 -4.93
CA THR A 52 9.00 3.32 -5.87
C THR A 52 7.80 3.17 -6.83
N GLY A 53 7.15 4.29 -7.17
CA GLY A 53 5.95 4.28 -8.03
C GLY A 53 4.67 3.76 -7.37
N SER A 54 4.71 3.25 -6.13
CA SER A 54 3.55 2.65 -5.46
C SER A 54 2.53 3.62 -4.87
N THR A 55 2.60 4.90 -5.26
CA THR A 55 1.73 5.92 -4.69
C THR A 55 0.32 5.75 -5.24
N VAL A 56 -0.64 5.58 -4.35
CA VAL A 56 -2.05 5.52 -4.71
C VAL A 56 -2.74 6.74 -4.15
N ARG A 57 -3.34 7.53 -5.05
CA ARG A 57 -4.15 8.69 -4.69
C ARG A 57 -5.63 8.34 -4.74
N PRO A 58 -6.44 8.88 -3.82
CA PRO A 58 -7.88 8.71 -3.87
C PRO A 58 -8.44 9.30 -5.16
N GLY A 59 -9.43 8.63 -5.77
CA GLY A 59 -10.09 9.13 -6.98
C GLY A 59 -9.24 9.14 -8.26
N GLU A 60 -8.01 8.62 -8.23
CA GLU A 60 -7.19 8.43 -9.44
C GLU A 60 -7.72 7.21 -10.22
N GLN A 61 -8.74 7.45 -11.05
CA GLN A 61 -9.26 6.49 -12.02
C GLN A 61 -8.42 6.62 -13.32
N PHE A 62 -7.93 5.49 -13.83
CA PHE A 62 -7.24 5.41 -15.12
C PHE A 62 -8.24 5.34 -16.27
#